data_AF-A0A9E7HNH9-F1
#
_entry.id   AF-A0A9E7HNH9-F1
#
_cell.length_a   1.000
_cell.length_b   1.000
_cell.length_c   1.000
_cell.angle_alpha   90.00
_cell.angle_beta   90.00
_cell.angle_gamma   90.00
#
_symmetry.space_group_name_H-M   'P 1'
#
loop_
_entity.id
_entity.type
_entity.pdbx_description
1 polymer ?
#
loop_
_entity_poly.entity_id
_entity_poly.type
_entity_poly.pdbx_seq_one_letter_code
_entity_poly.pdbx_strand_id
1 'polypeptide(L)'
;MRCRIALAEKRVEYEHKDENLMEKSPLLLQSNPVHKKIPVLVHGGKPVCESLVIVQYVDEAWPDRAPLLPADAYGRAQARFWADFVDKKIFECGTKLWMLKKEAQGEAKKEFTEGLKLLEGELGEKKYFGGDTFGFVDVALVPLMAWFRTYESFGSFSAETEAPKLVAWGKRCMERESVAMSLPDPDKRRTRESAREHRVRSAMAETNGLMLLNFWPSPHGMRCRVALAEKGLKYVYREEESIMECKSRLLVKSDPVRMRVPVLLHDGKPVCESLIIVQYLDEVWPDRAPLLPADPYGRAKARYWADFIDKEVRATAFTTTPSCGCFRRATSSTACLRTSGCQFSLH
;
A
#
# COMPACT_ATOMS: atom_id res chain seq x y z
N MET A 1 -2.48 0.53 13.73
CA MET A 1 -3.84 0.64 14.29
C MET A 1 -4.07 -0.34 15.44
N ARG A 2 -3.93 -1.65 15.25
CA ARG A 2 -4.09 -2.69 16.30
C ARG A 2 -3.54 -2.29 17.67
N CYS A 3 -2.25 -1.92 17.72
CA CYS A 3 -1.58 -1.52 18.96
C CYS A 3 -2.20 -0.28 19.62
N ARG A 4 -2.63 0.73 18.84
CA ARG A 4 -3.28 1.94 19.37
C ARG A 4 -4.65 1.61 19.97
N ILE A 5 -5.41 0.74 19.31
CA ILE A 5 -6.71 0.26 19.80
C ILE A 5 -6.51 -0.49 21.12
N ALA A 6 -5.54 -1.43 21.17
CA ALA A 6 -5.24 -2.17 22.39
C ALA A 6 -4.84 -1.27 23.56
N LEU A 7 -3.95 -0.30 23.32
CA LEU A 7 -3.56 0.69 24.34
C LEU A 7 -4.75 1.54 24.79
N ALA A 8 -5.64 1.94 23.88
CA ALA A 8 -6.84 2.71 24.20
C ALA A 8 -7.87 1.90 25.00
N GLU A 9 -8.14 0.65 24.63
CA GLU A 9 -9.00 -0.27 25.40
C GLU A 9 -8.47 -0.50 26.81
N LYS A 10 -7.14 -0.56 26.96
CA LYS A 10 -6.45 -0.67 28.26
C LYS A 10 -6.28 0.66 28.99
N ARG A 11 -6.66 1.79 28.36
CA ARG A 11 -6.48 3.16 28.88
C ARG A 11 -5.04 3.46 29.28
N VAL A 12 -4.10 2.99 28.47
CA VAL A 12 -2.66 3.21 28.65
C VAL A 12 -2.26 4.45 27.87
N GLU A 13 -1.72 5.45 28.57
CA GLU A 13 -1.11 6.61 27.95
C GLU A 13 0.22 6.24 27.28
N TYR A 14 0.49 6.82 26.11
CA TYR A 14 1.71 6.55 25.37
C TYR A 14 2.12 7.77 24.53
N GLU A 15 3.41 7.92 24.28
CA GLU A 15 3.93 8.85 23.29
C GLU A 15 3.82 8.21 21.90
N HIS A 16 3.12 8.86 20.98
CA HIS A 16 3.07 8.42 19.59
C HIS A 16 4.15 9.11 18.76
N LYS A 17 5.07 8.32 18.20
CA LYS A 17 6.07 8.79 17.22
C LYS A 17 5.68 8.35 15.82
N ASP A 18 5.55 9.31 14.92
CA ASP A 18 5.40 9.06 13.49
C ASP A 18 6.76 8.66 12.91
N GLU A 19 6.77 7.64 12.07
CA GLU A 19 7.98 7.06 11.49
C GLU A 19 7.96 7.21 9.97
N ASN A 20 9.05 7.71 9.39
CA ASN A 20 9.20 7.77 7.95
C ASN A 20 9.69 6.42 7.41
N LEU A 21 8.84 5.69 6.68
CA LEU A 21 9.19 4.35 6.17
C LEU A 21 10.24 4.37 5.05
N MET A 22 10.50 5.54 4.45
CA MET A 22 11.53 5.73 3.43
C MET A 22 12.90 6.04 4.05
N GLU A 23 12.90 6.76 5.17
CA GLU A 23 14.09 7.13 5.94
C GLU A 23 13.89 6.67 7.37
N LYS A 24 14.12 5.37 7.58
CA LYS A 24 13.93 4.72 8.88
C LYS A 24 14.87 5.33 9.91
N SER A 25 14.30 5.77 11.01
CA SER A 25 15.02 6.39 12.11
C SER A 25 16.03 5.42 12.72
N PRO A 26 17.15 5.93 13.28
CA PRO A 26 18.07 5.10 14.06
C PRO A 26 17.36 4.36 15.20
N LEU A 27 16.33 4.98 15.80
CA LEU A 27 15.51 4.37 16.84
C LEU A 27 14.75 3.14 16.33
N LEU A 28 14.10 3.21 15.15
CA LEU A 28 13.43 2.04 14.56
C LEU A 28 14.42 0.93 14.24
N LEU A 29 15.56 1.27 13.63
CA LEU A 29 16.57 0.28 13.24
C LEU A 29 17.22 -0.40 14.45
N GLN A 30 17.42 0.35 15.55
CA GLN A 30 17.90 -0.20 16.83
C GLN A 30 16.84 -1.05 17.52
N SER A 31 15.57 -0.63 17.48
CA SER A 31 14.49 -1.29 18.21
C SER A 31 13.96 -2.55 17.51
N ASN A 32 13.98 -2.58 16.17
CA ASN A 32 13.62 -3.74 15.36
C ASN A 32 14.72 -4.03 14.32
N PRO A 33 15.89 -4.52 14.74
CA PRO A 33 17.02 -4.75 13.83
C PRO A 33 16.76 -5.89 12.82
N VAL A 34 15.88 -6.83 13.17
CA VAL A 34 15.56 -8.01 12.35
C VAL A 34 14.67 -7.64 11.17
N HIS A 35 13.49 -7.09 11.42
CA HIS A 35 12.51 -6.82 10.36
C HIS A 35 12.54 -5.36 9.90
N LYS A 36 13.01 -4.43 10.74
CA LYS A 36 13.05 -2.99 10.45
C LYS A 36 11.67 -2.46 10.06
N LYS A 37 10.61 -3.00 10.68
CA LYS A 37 9.20 -2.69 10.39
C LYS A 37 8.53 -2.07 11.60
N ILE A 38 7.53 -1.25 11.32
CA ILE A 38 6.55 -0.78 12.30
C ILE A 38 5.36 -1.77 12.36
N PRO A 39 4.57 -1.79 13.45
CA PRO A 39 4.76 -1.04 14.70
C PRO A 39 5.87 -1.63 15.59
N VAL A 40 6.45 -0.78 16.43
CA VAL A 40 7.29 -1.16 17.58
C VAL A 40 6.77 -0.42 18.80
N LEU A 41 6.53 -1.15 19.89
CA LEU A 41 6.21 -0.57 21.19
C LEU A 41 7.49 -0.57 22.03
N VAL A 42 7.87 0.56 22.63
CA VAL A 42 9.00 0.62 23.56
C VAL A 42 8.45 0.87 24.96
N HIS A 43 8.56 -0.13 25.84
CA HIS A 43 8.09 -0.04 27.22
C HIS A 43 9.29 -0.18 28.17
N GLY A 44 9.55 0.85 28.99
CA GLY A 44 10.72 0.86 29.89
C GLY A 44 12.05 0.71 29.15
N GLY A 45 12.17 1.29 27.96
CA GLY A 45 13.35 1.17 27.10
C GLY A 45 13.50 -0.17 26.36
N LYS A 46 12.57 -1.11 26.53
CA LYS A 46 12.61 -2.44 25.89
C LYS A 46 11.65 -2.49 24.70
N PRO A 47 12.13 -2.84 23.48
CA PRO A 47 11.28 -2.91 22.31
C PRO A 47 10.48 -4.22 22.25
N VAL A 48 9.22 -4.13 21.86
CA VAL A 48 8.32 -5.22 21.50
C VAL A 48 7.89 -5.01 20.06
N CYS A 49 8.15 -5.99 19.20
CA CYS A 49 7.89 -5.93 17.75
C CYS A 49 6.69 -6.82 17.38
N GLU A 50 6.20 -6.65 16.15
CA GLU A 50 5.05 -7.36 15.57
C GLU A 50 3.69 -6.99 16.20
N SER A 51 2.74 -6.59 15.36
CA SER A 51 1.50 -5.97 15.86
C SER A 51 0.68 -6.86 16.79
N LEU A 52 0.52 -8.15 16.47
CA LEU A 52 -0.22 -9.11 17.31
C LEU A 52 0.55 -9.49 18.57
N VAL A 53 1.88 -9.52 18.54
CA VAL A 53 2.71 -9.74 19.73
C VAL A 53 2.60 -8.54 20.67
N ILE A 54 2.64 -7.32 20.13
CA ILE A 54 2.43 -6.09 20.91
C ILE A 54 1.05 -6.07 21.56
N VAL A 55 -0.02 -6.47 20.84
CA VAL A 55 -1.38 -6.51 21.44
C VAL A 55 -1.44 -7.52 22.59
N GLN A 56 -0.84 -8.71 22.45
CA GLN A 56 -0.78 -9.70 23.54
C GLN A 56 0.04 -9.17 24.73
N TYR A 57 1.20 -8.56 24.45
CA TYR A 57 2.02 -7.93 25.49
C TYR A 57 1.25 -6.86 26.26
N VAL A 58 0.49 -6.01 25.57
CA VAL A 58 -0.37 -4.99 26.19
C VAL A 58 -1.49 -5.63 27.01
N ASP A 59 -2.02 -6.77 26.59
CA ASP A 59 -3.03 -7.49 27.37
C ASP A 59 -2.45 -8.08 28.67
N GLU A 60 -1.24 -8.62 28.60
CA GLU A 60 -0.53 -9.26 29.71
C GLU A 60 0.12 -8.28 30.68
N ALA A 61 0.63 -7.14 30.19
CA ALA A 61 1.31 -6.13 31.01
C ALA A 61 0.34 -5.27 31.85
N TRP A 62 -0.94 -5.22 31.47
CA TRP A 62 -2.02 -4.55 32.20
C TRP A 62 -3.21 -5.50 32.44
N PRO A 63 -3.03 -6.54 33.29
CA PRO A 63 -4.03 -7.58 33.52
C PRO A 63 -5.19 -7.11 34.41
N ASP A 64 -5.02 -5.99 35.11
CA ASP A 64 -6.05 -5.32 35.92
C ASP A 64 -7.14 -4.64 35.08
N ARG A 65 -6.90 -4.50 33.77
CA ARG A 65 -7.81 -3.87 32.79
C ARG A 65 -8.57 -4.94 32.00
N ALA A 66 -9.70 -4.55 31.40
CA ALA A 66 -10.54 -5.45 30.61
C ALA A 66 -9.70 -6.33 29.66
N PRO A 67 -9.81 -7.67 29.73
CA PRO A 67 -8.96 -8.58 28.97
C PRO A 67 -9.36 -8.59 27.49
N LEU A 68 -8.37 -8.65 26.61
CA LEU A 68 -8.57 -8.83 25.17
C LEU A 68 -8.58 -10.32 24.79
N LEU A 69 -7.78 -11.13 25.48
CA LEU A 69 -7.76 -12.58 25.33
C LEU A 69 -8.69 -13.28 26.34
N PRO A 70 -9.28 -14.43 25.97
CA PRO A 70 -10.00 -15.27 26.92
C PRO A 70 -9.13 -15.76 28.08
N ALA A 71 -9.76 -16.02 29.23
CA ALA A 71 -9.05 -16.52 30.42
C ALA A 71 -8.61 -17.99 30.27
N ASP A 72 -9.38 -18.81 29.55
CA ASP A 72 -9.11 -20.23 29.40
C ASP A 72 -8.12 -20.51 28.25
N ALA A 73 -7.38 -21.62 28.36
CA ALA A 73 -6.33 -21.95 27.39
C ALA A 73 -6.86 -22.22 25.98
N TYR A 74 -8.05 -22.82 25.87
CA TYR A 74 -8.64 -23.17 24.58
C TYR A 74 -9.15 -21.92 23.85
N GLY A 75 -9.85 -21.03 24.56
CA GLY A 75 -10.30 -19.73 24.06
C GLY A 75 -9.12 -18.87 23.57
N ARG A 76 -8.00 -18.84 24.31
CA ARG A 76 -6.78 -18.15 23.83
C ARG A 76 -6.22 -18.76 22.55
N ALA A 77 -6.20 -20.09 22.44
CA ALA A 77 -5.73 -20.76 21.24
C ALA A 77 -6.62 -20.44 20.03
N GLN A 78 -7.94 -20.45 20.21
CA GLN A 78 -8.90 -20.06 19.16
C GLN A 78 -8.71 -18.60 18.74
N ALA A 79 -8.57 -17.68 19.70
CA ALA A 79 -8.34 -16.26 19.41
C ALA A 79 -7.04 -16.05 18.61
N ARG A 80 -5.96 -16.76 18.97
CA ARG A 80 -4.68 -16.69 18.25
C ARG A 80 -4.77 -17.28 16.84
N PHE A 81 -5.47 -18.41 16.68
CA PHE A 81 -5.71 -19.02 15.38
C PHE A 81 -6.42 -18.05 14.44
N TRP A 82 -7.52 -17.44 14.88
CA TRP A 82 -8.28 -16.51 14.04
C TRP A 82 -7.53 -15.21 13.77
N ALA A 83 -6.75 -14.68 14.72
CA ALA A 83 -5.90 -13.52 14.46
C ALA A 83 -4.79 -13.82 13.43
N ASP A 84 -4.17 -15.01 13.49
CA ASP A 84 -3.19 -15.47 12.49
C ASP A 84 -3.85 -15.70 11.12
N PHE A 85 -5.07 -16.24 11.10
CA PHE A 85 -5.88 -16.34 9.88
C PHE A 85 -6.12 -14.97 9.24
N VAL A 86 -6.43 -13.94 10.04
CA VAL A 86 -6.59 -12.56 9.54
C VAL A 86 -5.30 -12.06 8.87
N ASP A 87 -4.13 -12.30 9.46
CA ASP A 87 -2.85 -11.89 8.86
C ASP A 87 -2.52 -12.65 7.57
N LYS A 88 -2.62 -13.97 7.59
CA LYS A 88 -2.19 -14.83 6.48
C LYS A 88 -3.19 -14.93 5.34
N LYS A 89 -4.48 -14.73 5.60
CA LYS A 89 -5.54 -14.85 4.58
C LYS A 89 -6.10 -13.49 4.22
N ILE A 90 -6.73 -12.80 5.17
CA ILE A 90 -7.46 -11.57 4.83
C ILE A 90 -6.51 -10.46 4.42
N PHE A 91 -5.46 -10.20 5.20
CA PHE A 91 -4.51 -9.13 4.89
C PHE A 91 -3.69 -9.44 3.63
N GLU A 92 -3.18 -10.65 3.46
CA GLU A 92 -2.44 -11.04 2.25
C GLU A 92 -3.31 -11.00 0.99
N CYS A 93 -4.50 -11.61 1.00
CA CYS A 93 -5.41 -11.61 -0.16
C CYS A 93 -5.91 -10.19 -0.45
N GLY A 94 -6.24 -9.40 0.57
CA GLY A 94 -6.57 -7.98 0.42
C GLY A 94 -5.42 -7.19 -0.23
N THR A 95 -4.17 -7.49 0.17
CA THR A 95 -2.97 -6.89 -0.43
C THR A 95 -2.82 -7.29 -1.91
N LYS A 96 -3.04 -8.57 -2.25
CA LYS A 96 -3.04 -9.03 -3.65
C LYS A 96 -4.14 -8.35 -4.47
N LEU A 97 -5.34 -8.16 -3.92
CA LEU A 97 -6.46 -7.53 -4.63
C LEU A 97 -6.12 -6.12 -5.13
N TRP A 98 -5.44 -5.30 -4.34
CA TRP A 98 -5.08 -3.94 -4.80
C TRP A 98 -3.77 -3.88 -5.58
N MET A 99 -2.83 -4.81 -5.37
CA MET A 99 -1.54 -4.84 -6.09
C MET A 99 -1.59 -5.52 -7.46
N LEU A 100 -2.45 -6.52 -7.65
CA LEU A 100 -2.56 -7.27 -8.90
C LEU A 100 -3.42 -6.51 -9.94
N LYS A 101 -3.16 -6.76 -11.23
CA LYS A 101 -4.02 -6.30 -12.33
C LYS A 101 -5.36 -7.03 -12.33
N LYS A 102 -6.40 -6.41 -12.87
CA LYS A 102 -7.78 -6.91 -12.88
C LYS A 102 -7.92 -8.34 -13.40
N GLU A 103 -7.15 -8.72 -14.40
CA GLU A 103 -7.19 -10.04 -15.03
C GLU A 103 -6.63 -11.15 -14.12
N ALA A 104 -5.73 -10.79 -13.18
CA ALA A 104 -5.09 -11.72 -12.23
C ALA A 104 -5.73 -11.68 -10.83
N GLN A 105 -6.75 -10.84 -10.61
CA GLN A 105 -7.42 -10.70 -9.30
C GLN A 105 -8.43 -11.83 -9.02
N GLY A 106 -8.81 -12.65 -10.01
CA GLY A 106 -9.88 -13.65 -9.86
C GLY A 106 -9.66 -14.63 -8.71
N GLU A 107 -8.45 -15.17 -8.56
CA GLU A 107 -8.09 -16.08 -7.47
C GLU A 107 -8.04 -15.36 -6.13
N ALA A 108 -7.37 -14.21 -6.05
CA ALA A 108 -7.29 -13.40 -4.83
C ALA A 108 -8.68 -12.96 -4.34
N LYS A 109 -9.59 -12.62 -5.26
CA LYS A 109 -10.99 -12.30 -4.98
C LYS A 109 -11.70 -13.49 -4.36
N LYS A 110 -11.60 -14.66 -4.99
CA LYS A 110 -12.23 -15.89 -4.50
C LYS A 110 -11.73 -16.26 -3.11
N GLU A 111 -10.42 -16.27 -2.90
CA GLU A 111 -9.82 -16.54 -1.59
C GLU A 111 -10.26 -15.51 -0.53
N PHE A 112 -10.32 -14.23 -0.91
CA PHE A 112 -10.74 -13.17 0.00
C PHE A 112 -12.21 -13.34 0.41
N THR A 113 -13.12 -13.56 -0.55
CA THR A 113 -14.55 -13.73 -0.25
C THR A 113 -14.84 -15.01 0.53
N GLU A 114 -14.14 -16.11 0.24
CA GLU A 114 -14.18 -17.33 1.07
C GLU A 114 -13.67 -17.07 2.49
N GLY A 115 -12.60 -16.29 2.64
CA GLY A 115 -12.09 -15.85 3.93
C GLY A 115 -13.09 -15.02 4.74
N LEU A 116 -13.82 -14.10 4.08
CA LEU A 116 -14.90 -13.33 4.73
C LEU A 116 -16.03 -14.24 5.22
N LYS A 117 -16.44 -15.23 4.43
CA LYS A 117 -17.48 -16.19 4.81
C LYS A 117 -17.08 -17.06 5.99
N LEU A 118 -15.81 -17.49 6.05
CA LEU A 118 -15.28 -18.23 7.20
C LEU A 118 -15.30 -17.38 8.47
N LEU A 119 -14.88 -16.12 8.38
CA LEU A 119 -14.94 -15.19 9.51
C LEU A 119 -16.37 -14.89 9.95
N GLU A 120 -17.30 -14.75 9.02
CA GLU A 120 -18.71 -14.58 9.35
C GLU A 120 -19.31 -15.83 10.02
N GLY A 121 -18.95 -17.02 9.53
CA GLY A 121 -19.33 -18.28 10.15
C GLY A 121 -18.80 -18.41 11.58
N GLU A 122 -17.54 -18.03 11.80
CA GLU A 122 -16.97 -17.96 13.15
C GLU A 122 -17.70 -16.93 14.01
N LEU A 123 -17.94 -15.72 13.52
CA LEU A 123 -18.67 -14.69 14.25
C LEU A 123 -20.05 -15.21 14.69
N GLY A 124 -20.76 -15.91 13.81
CA GLY A 124 -22.06 -16.52 14.11
C GLY A 124 -23.08 -15.47 14.56
N GLU A 125 -23.66 -15.67 15.75
CA GLU A 125 -24.57 -14.72 16.41
C GLU A 125 -23.87 -13.88 17.50
N LYS A 126 -22.55 -14.04 17.66
CA LYS A 126 -21.80 -13.32 18.69
C LYS A 126 -21.77 -11.82 18.37
N LYS A 127 -21.81 -10.98 19.41
CA LYS A 127 -21.70 -9.52 19.25
C LYS A 127 -20.33 -9.11 18.71
N TYR A 128 -19.29 -9.80 19.19
CA TYR A 128 -17.88 -9.67 18.85
C TYR A 128 -17.25 -11.06 18.73
N PHE A 129 -16.07 -11.17 18.14
CA PHE A 129 -15.32 -12.44 18.14
C PHE A 129 -14.91 -12.87 19.56
N GLY A 130 -14.72 -11.91 20.47
CA GLY A 130 -14.59 -12.16 21.91
C GLY A 130 -15.87 -12.57 22.64
N GLY A 131 -16.99 -12.80 21.93
CA GLY A 131 -18.30 -13.09 22.53
C GLY A 131 -19.10 -11.82 22.76
N ASP A 132 -19.44 -11.55 24.03
CA ASP A 132 -20.16 -10.33 24.42
C ASP A 132 -19.27 -9.09 24.54
N THR A 133 -17.96 -9.31 24.66
CA THR A 133 -16.94 -8.27 24.81
C THR A 133 -16.03 -8.20 23.59
N PHE A 134 -15.59 -6.99 23.28
CA PHE A 134 -14.60 -6.73 22.22
C PHE A 134 -13.25 -7.32 22.61
N GLY A 135 -12.67 -8.18 21.76
CA GLY A 135 -11.49 -8.98 22.11
C GLY A 135 -10.38 -8.96 21.06
N PHE A 136 -9.46 -9.92 21.21
CA PHE A 136 -8.20 -9.99 20.46
C PHE A 136 -8.39 -10.09 18.94
N VAL A 137 -9.30 -10.96 18.49
CA VAL A 137 -9.62 -11.11 17.06
C VAL A 137 -10.29 -9.85 16.51
N ASP A 138 -11.12 -9.20 17.32
CA ASP A 138 -11.75 -7.95 16.91
C ASP A 138 -10.71 -6.84 16.69
N VAL A 139 -9.75 -6.70 17.61
CA VAL A 139 -8.59 -5.79 17.47
C VAL A 139 -7.77 -6.14 16.23
N ALA A 140 -7.59 -7.44 15.93
CA ALA A 140 -6.83 -7.88 14.77
C ALA A 140 -7.50 -7.52 13.44
N LEU A 141 -8.83 -7.65 13.35
CA LEU A 141 -9.59 -7.52 12.12
C LEU A 141 -10.10 -6.09 11.87
N VAL A 142 -10.55 -5.36 12.90
CA VAL A 142 -11.25 -4.07 12.71
C VAL A 142 -10.45 -3.04 11.89
N PRO A 143 -9.10 -2.95 11.95
CA PRO A 143 -8.37 -2.01 11.11
C PRO A 143 -8.54 -2.24 9.61
N LEU A 144 -8.82 -3.49 9.20
CA LEU A 144 -9.06 -3.82 7.80
C LEU A 144 -10.41 -3.31 7.30
N MET A 145 -11.37 -3.01 8.18
CA MET A 145 -12.65 -2.42 7.79
C MET A 145 -12.48 -1.08 7.07
N ALA A 146 -11.46 -0.30 7.44
CA ALA A 146 -11.11 0.94 6.74
C ALA A 146 -10.66 0.71 5.28
N TRP A 147 -10.28 -0.51 4.92
CA TRP A 147 -9.80 -0.91 3.59
C TRP A 147 -10.84 -1.68 2.78
N PHE A 148 -11.97 -2.09 3.37
CA PHE A 148 -12.95 -2.94 2.69
C PHE A 148 -13.50 -2.31 1.40
N ARG A 149 -13.78 -1.00 1.40
CA ARG A 149 -14.19 -0.29 0.17
C ARG A 149 -13.15 -0.36 -0.94
N THR A 150 -11.86 -0.31 -0.56
CA THR A 150 -10.77 -0.49 -1.52
C THR A 150 -10.80 -1.91 -2.08
N TYR A 151 -10.97 -2.92 -1.24
CA TYR A 151 -11.03 -4.32 -1.70
C TYR A 151 -12.25 -4.58 -2.59
N GLU A 152 -13.43 -4.07 -2.23
CA GLU A 152 -14.66 -4.18 -3.02
C GLU A 152 -14.49 -3.58 -4.42
N SER A 153 -13.87 -2.38 -4.50
CA SER A 153 -13.63 -1.69 -5.77
C SER A 153 -12.65 -2.44 -6.68
N PHE A 154 -11.54 -2.93 -6.13
CA PHE A 154 -10.54 -3.65 -6.92
C PHE A 154 -11.03 -5.05 -7.27
N GLY A 155 -11.47 -5.82 -6.28
CA GLY A 155 -11.97 -7.18 -6.47
C GLY A 155 -13.34 -7.27 -7.17
N SER A 156 -14.02 -6.15 -7.40
CA SER A 156 -15.37 -6.10 -8.00
C SER A 156 -16.34 -7.08 -7.30
N PHE A 157 -16.42 -6.98 -5.98
CA PHE A 157 -17.39 -7.71 -5.13
C PHE A 157 -18.01 -6.76 -4.10
N SER A 158 -19.03 -7.25 -3.41
CA SER A 158 -19.70 -6.55 -2.30
C SER A 158 -19.51 -7.37 -1.03
N ALA A 159 -18.79 -6.83 -0.04
CA ALA A 159 -18.61 -7.48 1.26
C ALA A 159 -19.94 -7.60 2.00
N GLU A 160 -20.86 -6.64 1.82
CA GLU A 160 -22.22 -6.70 2.41
C GLU A 160 -23.02 -7.88 1.84
N THR A 161 -22.80 -8.23 0.57
CA THR A 161 -23.47 -9.38 -0.06
C THR A 161 -22.82 -10.71 0.33
N GLU A 162 -21.49 -10.74 0.42
CA GLU A 162 -20.75 -11.97 0.72
C GLU A 162 -20.72 -12.31 2.21
N ALA A 163 -20.74 -11.28 3.08
CA ALA A 163 -20.64 -11.44 4.53
C ALA A 163 -21.38 -10.33 5.34
N PRO A 164 -22.72 -10.26 5.30
CA PRO A 164 -23.50 -9.15 5.88
C PRO A 164 -23.32 -8.97 7.40
N LYS A 165 -23.27 -10.05 8.19
CA LYS A 165 -23.09 -9.96 9.64
C LYS A 165 -21.71 -9.45 10.00
N LEU A 166 -20.69 -9.81 9.21
CA LEU A 166 -19.34 -9.30 9.38
C LEU A 166 -19.30 -7.79 9.10
N VAL A 167 -19.99 -7.32 8.06
CA VAL A 167 -20.08 -5.87 7.79
C VAL A 167 -20.83 -5.14 8.91
N ALA A 168 -21.92 -5.71 9.43
CA ALA A 168 -22.65 -5.15 10.57
C ALA A 168 -21.77 -5.10 11.85
N TRP A 169 -20.99 -6.16 12.11
CA TRP A 169 -19.98 -6.18 13.16
C TRP A 169 -18.93 -5.08 12.98
N GLY A 170 -18.44 -4.89 11.75
CA GLY A 170 -17.47 -3.85 11.42
C GLY A 170 -18.00 -2.45 11.71
N LYS A 171 -19.24 -2.14 11.26
CA LYS A 171 -19.93 -0.87 11.56
C LYS A 171 -20.01 -0.63 13.08
N ARG A 172 -20.43 -1.65 13.84
CA ARG A 172 -20.51 -1.60 15.31
C ARG A 172 -19.15 -1.34 15.97
N CYS A 173 -18.08 -1.94 15.45
CA CYS A 173 -16.74 -1.74 16.00
C CYS A 173 -16.21 -0.33 15.72
N MET A 174 -16.57 0.28 14.60
CA MET A 174 -16.16 1.63 14.23
C MET A 174 -16.78 2.72 15.14
N GLU A 175 -17.89 2.43 15.81
CA GLU A 175 -18.52 3.31 16.80
C GLU A 175 -17.78 3.32 18.15
N ARG A 176 -16.84 2.39 18.39
CA ARG A 176 -16.06 2.35 19.63
C ARG A 176 -15.06 3.50 19.66
N GLU A 177 -14.98 4.21 20.79
CA GLU A 177 -14.05 5.32 20.99
C GLU A 177 -12.58 4.92 20.72
N SER A 178 -12.16 3.76 21.22
CA SER A 178 -10.82 3.20 21.01
C SER A 178 -10.46 3.01 19.52
N VAL A 179 -11.44 2.61 18.70
CA VAL A 179 -11.30 2.42 17.26
C VAL A 179 -11.34 3.76 16.55
N ALA A 180 -12.31 4.62 16.87
CA ALA A 180 -12.47 5.95 16.30
C ALA A 180 -11.22 6.82 16.49
N MET A 181 -10.64 6.84 17.71
CA MET A 181 -9.42 7.58 18.01
C MET A 181 -8.17 7.01 17.30
N SER A 182 -8.21 5.74 16.93
CA SER A 182 -7.10 5.04 16.26
C SER A 182 -7.13 5.19 14.74
N LEU A 183 -8.26 5.60 14.17
CA LEU A 183 -8.39 5.95 12.76
C LEU A 183 -7.66 7.26 12.45
N PRO A 184 -7.24 7.48 11.20
CA PRO A 184 -6.74 8.78 10.77
C PRO A 184 -7.86 9.82 10.88
N ASP A 185 -7.80 10.66 11.92
CA ASP A 185 -8.70 11.77 12.20
C ASP A 185 -8.84 12.70 10.96
N PRO A 186 -10.06 12.92 10.42
CA PRO A 186 -10.31 13.82 9.30
C PRO A 186 -9.88 15.27 9.57
N ASP A 187 -9.98 15.75 10.82
CA ASP A 187 -9.69 17.13 11.22
C ASP A 187 -8.22 17.34 11.58
N LYS A 188 -7.51 16.32 12.08
CA LYS A 188 -6.03 16.35 12.16
C LYS A 188 -5.35 16.40 10.80
N ARG A 189 -6.04 16.10 9.69
CA ARG A 189 -5.51 16.40 8.34
C ARG A 189 -5.30 17.90 8.18
N ARG A 190 -6.20 18.74 8.69
CA ARG A 190 -6.20 20.21 8.46
C ARG A 190 -5.11 20.94 9.25
N THR A 191 -4.84 20.54 10.49
CA THR A 191 -3.79 21.14 11.33
C THR A 191 -2.38 20.64 10.98
N ARG A 192 -2.25 19.37 10.56
CA ARG A 192 -1.00 18.85 9.98
C ARG A 192 -0.71 19.46 8.61
N GLU A 193 -1.76 19.76 7.83
CA GLU A 193 -1.65 20.42 6.54
C GLU A 193 -1.13 21.86 6.69
N SER A 194 -1.55 22.67 7.66
CA SER A 194 -1.03 24.04 7.82
C SER A 194 0.44 24.13 8.23
N ALA A 195 0.89 23.28 9.17
CA ALA A 195 2.30 23.22 9.60
C ALA A 195 3.20 22.53 8.56
N ARG A 196 2.64 21.66 7.71
CA ARG A 196 3.31 21.06 6.54
C ARG A 196 3.35 22.06 5.38
N GLU A 197 2.31 22.87 5.18
CA GLU A 197 2.23 23.91 4.15
C GLU A 197 3.26 25.01 4.36
N HIS A 198 3.50 25.45 5.61
CA HIS A 198 4.55 26.44 5.89
C HIS A 198 5.95 25.90 5.57
N ARG A 199 6.26 24.66 6.00
CA ARG A 199 7.54 23.98 5.69
C ARG A 199 7.70 23.70 4.19
N VAL A 200 6.65 23.27 3.52
CA VAL A 200 6.61 23.10 2.06
C VAL A 200 6.90 24.42 1.37
N ARG A 201 6.28 25.52 1.79
CA ARG A 201 6.45 26.84 1.17
C ARG A 201 7.89 27.35 1.27
N SER A 202 8.55 27.14 2.42
CA SER A 202 9.98 27.44 2.57
C SER A 202 10.86 26.53 1.70
N ALA A 203 10.58 25.22 1.67
CA ALA A 203 11.34 24.27 0.84
C ALA A 203 11.14 24.50 -0.67
N MET A 204 9.96 24.95 -1.11
CA MET A 204 9.71 25.28 -2.52
C MET A 204 10.57 26.47 -3.00
N ALA A 205 10.93 27.40 -2.11
CA ALA A 205 11.82 28.52 -2.45
C ALA A 205 13.27 28.06 -2.68
N GLU A 206 13.70 26.97 -2.03
CA GLU A 206 15.04 26.40 -2.16
C GLU A 206 15.19 25.43 -3.35
N THR A 207 14.07 24.94 -3.91
CA THR A 207 14.04 23.95 -5.00
C THR A 207 13.60 24.51 -6.35
N ASN A 208 13.74 25.82 -6.58
CA ASN A 208 13.23 26.50 -7.78
C ASN A 208 11.74 26.16 -8.05
N GLY A 209 10.92 26.09 -7.00
CA GLY A 209 9.51 25.82 -7.13
C GLY A 209 9.15 24.40 -7.56
N LEU A 210 10.08 23.44 -7.55
CA LEU A 210 9.81 22.04 -7.92
C LEU A 210 9.29 21.21 -6.75
N MET A 211 8.12 20.59 -6.95
CA MET A 211 7.57 19.54 -6.09
C MET A 211 7.08 18.35 -6.92
N LEU A 212 7.42 17.13 -6.53
CA LEU A 212 6.85 15.92 -7.10
C LEU A 212 5.83 15.33 -6.10
N LEU A 213 4.55 15.36 -6.47
CA LEU A 213 3.48 14.66 -5.78
C LEU A 213 3.36 13.25 -6.37
N ASN A 214 3.64 12.23 -5.55
CA ASN A 214 3.67 10.85 -6.03
C ASN A 214 3.37 9.82 -4.94
N PHE A 215 3.05 8.59 -5.35
CA PHE A 215 2.93 7.41 -4.50
C PHE A 215 4.16 6.51 -4.70
N TRP A 216 4.87 6.14 -3.64
CA TRP A 216 6.22 5.56 -3.72
C TRP A 216 6.38 4.29 -4.58
N PRO A 217 5.41 3.34 -4.68
CA PRO A 217 5.55 2.16 -5.52
C PRO A 217 5.11 2.43 -6.98
N SER A 218 4.66 3.65 -7.31
CA SER A 218 4.25 3.99 -8.67
C SER A 218 5.45 4.00 -9.61
N PRO A 219 5.51 3.12 -10.64
CA PRO A 219 6.60 3.13 -11.60
C PRO A 219 6.54 4.36 -12.53
N HIS A 220 5.36 4.97 -12.69
CA HIS A 220 5.23 6.27 -13.36
C HIS A 220 5.92 7.37 -12.54
N GLY A 221 5.79 7.31 -11.20
CA GLY A 221 6.51 8.18 -10.29
C GLY A 221 8.02 7.93 -10.29
N MET A 222 8.44 6.67 -10.30
CA MET A 222 9.86 6.30 -10.39
C MET A 222 10.51 6.88 -11.65
N ARG A 223 9.81 6.84 -12.79
CA ARG A 223 10.27 7.47 -14.04
C ARG A 223 10.59 8.96 -13.85
N CYS A 224 9.70 9.72 -13.20
CA CYS A 224 9.93 11.14 -12.92
C CYS A 224 11.10 11.37 -11.95
N ARG A 225 11.24 10.51 -10.93
CA ARG A 225 12.35 10.59 -9.96
C ARG A 225 13.70 10.36 -10.61
N VAL A 226 13.79 9.39 -11.52
CA VAL A 226 15.01 9.14 -12.31
C VAL A 226 15.32 10.36 -13.17
N ALA A 227 14.36 10.90 -13.92
CA ALA A 227 14.58 12.09 -14.74
C ALA A 227 15.04 13.32 -13.95
N LEU A 228 14.46 13.56 -12.76
CA LEU A 228 14.90 14.61 -11.85
C LEU A 228 16.34 14.40 -11.37
N ALA A 229 16.71 13.16 -11.04
CA ALA A 229 18.05 12.81 -10.59
C ALA A 229 19.09 12.94 -11.71
N GLU A 230 18.81 12.45 -12.92
CA GLU A 230 19.68 12.58 -14.10
C GLU A 230 19.96 14.05 -14.43
N LYS A 231 18.97 14.93 -14.25
CA LYS A 231 19.15 16.38 -14.42
C LYS A 231 19.79 17.10 -13.24
N GLY A 232 20.03 16.40 -12.12
CA GLY A 232 20.58 16.99 -10.90
C GLY A 232 19.65 18.03 -10.25
N LEU A 233 18.34 17.91 -10.46
CA LEU A 233 17.34 18.85 -9.95
C LEU A 233 16.94 18.48 -8.53
N LYS A 234 17.04 19.44 -7.61
CA LYS A 234 16.46 19.33 -6.26
C LYS A 234 14.95 19.56 -6.35
N TYR A 235 14.18 18.80 -5.58
CA TYR A 235 12.72 18.92 -5.56
C TYR A 235 12.18 18.53 -4.19
N VAL A 236 11.00 19.05 -3.85
CA VAL A 236 10.24 18.59 -2.68
C VAL A 236 9.45 17.34 -3.07
N TYR A 237 9.70 16.22 -2.40
CA TYR A 237 8.86 15.02 -2.58
C TYR A 237 7.66 15.07 -1.63
N ARG A 238 6.44 15.00 -2.18
CA ARG A 238 5.21 14.90 -1.41
C ARG A 238 4.60 13.53 -1.67
N GLU A 239 4.60 12.69 -0.64
CA GLU A 239 3.88 11.42 -0.70
C GLU A 239 2.37 11.70 -0.74
N GLU A 240 1.70 11.17 -1.76
CA GLU A 240 0.26 11.05 -1.82
C GLU A 240 -0.14 9.84 -0.97
N GLU A 241 -0.81 10.10 0.15
CA GLU A 241 -1.16 9.08 1.15
C GLU A 241 -2.20 8.08 0.61
N SER A 242 -2.98 8.48 -0.39
CA SER A 242 -3.95 7.61 -1.06
C SER A 242 -4.15 7.98 -2.53
N ILE A 243 -3.93 7.01 -3.41
CA ILE A 243 -4.20 7.14 -4.85
C ILE A 243 -5.64 6.77 -5.25
N MET A 244 -6.50 6.42 -4.26
CA MET A 244 -7.82 5.83 -4.47
C MET A 244 -8.94 6.66 -3.82
N GLU A 245 -9.04 6.68 -2.48
CA GLU A 245 -10.02 7.47 -1.72
C GLU A 245 -9.35 8.58 -0.92
N CYS A 246 -10.02 9.73 -0.73
CA CYS A 246 -9.43 10.91 -0.07
C CYS A 246 -8.14 11.42 -0.74
N LYS A 247 -8.10 11.41 -2.08
CA LYS A 247 -7.03 12.07 -2.85
C LYS A 247 -6.81 13.47 -2.31
N SER A 248 -5.56 13.84 -2.09
CA SER A 248 -5.24 15.14 -1.52
C SER A 248 -5.90 16.25 -2.34
N ARG A 249 -6.32 17.33 -1.67
CA ARG A 249 -6.84 18.52 -2.37
C ARG A 249 -5.85 19.03 -3.42
N LEU A 250 -4.55 18.85 -3.17
CA LEU A 250 -3.51 19.17 -4.12
C LEU A 250 -3.58 18.30 -5.38
N LEU A 251 -3.74 16.98 -5.26
CA LEU A 251 -3.88 16.08 -6.41
C LEU A 251 -5.13 16.42 -7.23
N VAL A 252 -6.28 16.58 -6.56
CA VAL A 252 -7.56 16.89 -7.22
C VAL A 252 -7.50 18.25 -7.92
N LYS A 253 -6.87 19.26 -7.31
CA LYS A 253 -6.69 20.57 -7.94
C LYS A 253 -5.71 20.53 -9.12
N SER A 254 -4.70 19.68 -9.05
CA SER A 254 -3.63 19.63 -10.06
C SER A 254 -4.04 18.89 -11.33
N ASP A 255 -4.79 17.80 -11.17
CA ASP A 255 -5.29 16.99 -12.28
C ASP A 255 -6.78 16.71 -12.07
N PRO A 256 -7.66 17.69 -12.35
CA PRO A 256 -9.10 17.54 -12.11
C PRO A 256 -9.75 16.49 -13.02
N VAL A 257 -9.06 16.06 -14.09
CA VAL A 257 -9.59 15.12 -15.08
C VAL A 257 -9.28 13.68 -14.70
N ARG A 258 -8.00 13.34 -14.49
CA ARG A 258 -7.60 11.94 -14.22
C ARG A 258 -7.35 11.72 -12.73
N MET A 259 -6.97 12.76 -12.01
CA MET A 259 -6.63 12.75 -10.59
C MET A 259 -5.59 11.65 -10.27
N ARG A 260 -4.53 11.53 -11.09
CA ARG A 260 -3.51 10.48 -10.96
C ARG A 260 -2.15 11.04 -10.63
N VAL A 261 -1.36 10.26 -9.89
CA VAL A 261 0.07 10.49 -9.71
C VAL A 261 0.87 9.82 -10.84
N PRO A 262 2.06 10.33 -11.19
CA PRO A 262 2.72 11.50 -10.63
C PRO A 262 2.17 12.83 -11.14
N VAL A 263 2.28 13.87 -10.30
CA VAL A 263 2.13 15.28 -10.68
C VAL A 263 3.40 16.02 -10.30
N LEU A 264 4.01 16.72 -11.26
CA LEU A 264 5.08 17.67 -10.99
C LEU A 264 4.47 19.07 -10.86
N LEU A 265 4.73 19.76 -9.76
CA LEU A 265 4.44 21.18 -9.62
C LEU A 265 5.74 21.95 -9.89
N HIS A 266 5.69 22.90 -10.81
CA HIS A 266 6.75 23.88 -11.06
C HIS A 266 6.15 25.28 -10.87
N ASP A 267 6.60 25.99 -9.84
CA ASP A 267 6.04 27.28 -9.42
C ASP A 267 4.51 27.24 -9.21
N GLY A 268 4.04 26.13 -8.63
CA GLY A 268 2.62 25.89 -8.38
C GLY A 268 1.80 25.53 -9.62
N LYS A 269 2.41 25.45 -10.82
CA LYS A 269 1.76 25.00 -12.05
C LYS A 269 1.90 23.48 -12.18
N PRO A 270 0.79 22.72 -12.31
CA PRO A 270 0.84 21.27 -12.42
C PRO A 270 1.21 20.81 -13.84
N VAL A 271 2.10 19.83 -13.92
CA VAL A 271 2.43 19.03 -15.10
C VAL A 271 2.10 17.58 -14.76
N CYS A 272 1.16 17.02 -15.49
CA CYS A 272 0.60 15.68 -15.23
C CYS A 272 1.10 14.69 -16.28
N GLU A 273 0.99 13.39 -15.98
CA GLU A 273 1.50 12.28 -16.81
C GLU A 273 3.02 12.13 -16.83
N SER A 274 3.51 10.95 -16.45
CA SER A 274 4.95 10.73 -16.27
C SER A 274 5.80 11.00 -17.53
N LEU A 275 5.33 10.64 -18.74
CA LEU A 275 6.07 10.94 -19.98
C LEU A 275 6.05 12.41 -20.37
N ILE A 276 4.98 13.13 -20.02
CA ILE A 276 4.89 14.57 -20.26
C ILE A 276 5.81 15.30 -19.26
N ILE A 277 5.81 14.88 -18.00
CA ILE A 277 6.72 15.39 -16.97
C ILE A 277 8.18 15.22 -17.40
N VAL A 278 8.58 14.04 -17.88
CA VAL A 278 9.96 13.80 -18.35
C VAL A 278 10.34 14.72 -19.51
N GLN A 279 9.44 14.90 -20.48
CA GLN A 279 9.66 15.82 -21.61
C GLN A 279 9.76 17.27 -21.15
N TYR A 280 8.86 17.67 -20.25
CA TYR A 280 8.84 19.01 -19.66
C TYR A 280 10.14 19.35 -18.94
N LEU A 281 10.66 18.42 -18.12
CA LEU A 281 11.96 18.59 -17.45
C LEU A 281 13.09 18.79 -18.47
N ASP A 282 13.01 18.13 -19.62
CA ASP A 282 14.01 18.25 -20.70
C ASP A 282 13.96 19.58 -21.44
N GLU A 283 12.76 20.14 -21.60
CA GLU A 283 12.56 21.42 -22.26
C GLU A 283 12.88 22.62 -21.37
N VAL A 284 12.61 22.52 -20.07
CA VAL A 284 12.82 23.63 -19.11
C VAL A 284 14.28 23.74 -18.67
N TRP A 285 15.00 22.61 -18.58
CA TRP A 285 16.42 22.57 -18.24
C TRP A 285 17.25 21.94 -19.36
N PRO A 286 17.35 22.63 -20.52
CA PRO A 286 18.11 22.13 -21.67
C PRO A 286 19.64 22.23 -21.45
N ASP A 287 20.08 23.00 -20.45
CA ASP A 287 21.47 23.15 -20.02
C ASP A 287 21.96 21.96 -19.17
N ARG A 288 21.05 21.10 -18.72
CA ARG A 288 21.33 19.89 -17.94
C ARG A 288 21.45 18.67 -18.83
N ALA A 289 21.76 17.52 -18.24
CA ALA A 289 21.84 16.25 -18.96
C ALA A 289 20.58 16.04 -19.83
N PRO A 290 20.72 15.83 -21.15
CA PRO A 290 19.59 15.68 -22.05
C PRO A 290 18.95 14.30 -21.86
N LEU A 291 17.63 14.27 -21.76
CA LEU A 291 16.84 13.03 -21.65
C LEU A 291 16.34 12.56 -23.02
N LEU A 292 16.10 13.50 -23.94
CA LEU A 292 15.79 13.20 -25.33
C LEU A 292 16.97 13.50 -26.25
N PRO A 293 17.06 12.80 -27.41
CA PRO A 293 17.99 13.17 -28.46
C PRO A 293 17.77 14.62 -28.95
N ALA A 294 18.84 15.24 -29.44
CA ALA A 294 18.78 16.61 -29.97
C ALA A 294 18.04 16.70 -31.31
N ASP A 295 18.15 15.68 -32.16
CA ASP A 295 17.57 15.70 -33.49
C ASP A 295 16.07 15.28 -33.49
N PRO A 296 15.22 15.89 -34.36
CA PRO A 296 13.79 15.59 -34.38
C PRO A 296 13.45 14.12 -34.62
N TYR A 297 14.26 13.40 -35.41
CA TYR A 297 14.02 11.99 -35.70
C TYR A 297 14.34 11.09 -34.50
N GLY A 298 15.44 11.36 -33.79
CA GLY A 298 15.78 10.73 -32.52
C GLY A 298 14.71 10.95 -31.46
N ARG A 299 14.18 12.18 -31.34
CA ARG A 299 13.05 12.49 -30.44
C ARG A 299 11.81 11.67 -30.80
N ALA A 300 11.48 11.55 -32.08
CA ALA A 300 10.35 10.76 -32.55
C ALA A 300 10.53 9.27 -32.21
N LYS A 301 11.72 8.69 -32.42
CA LYS A 301 12.01 7.31 -32.05
C LYS A 301 11.93 7.08 -30.54
N ALA A 302 12.47 7.99 -29.73
CA ALA A 302 12.39 7.90 -28.27
C ALA A 302 10.93 7.91 -27.78
N ARG A 303 10.09 8.79 -28.34
CA ARG A 303 8.65 8.86 -28.03
C ARG A 303 7.90 7.60 -28.45
N TYR A 304 8.21 7.07 -29.64
CA TYR A 304 7.62 5.82 -30.12
C TYR A 304 7.90 4.66 -29.16
N TRP A 305 9.17 4.47 -28.77
CA TRP A 305 9.54 3.40 -27.84
C TRP A 305 8.97 3.61 -26.44
N ALA A 306 8.90 4.85 -25.95
CA ALA A 306 8.26 5.16 -24.67
C ALA A 306 6.76 4.82 -24.67
N ASP A 307 6.05 5.15 -25.76
CA ASP A 307 4.64 4.80 -25.94
C ASP A 307 4.43 3.29 -26.07
N PHE A 308 5.27 2.60 -26.84
CA PHE A 308 5.28 1.14 -26.95
C PHE A 308 5.52 0.46 -25.60
N ILE A 309 6.44 0.97 -24.78
CA ILE A 309 6.69 0.42 -23.43
C ILE A 309 5.46 0.56 -22.54
N ASP A 310 4.80 1.73 -22.55
CA ASP A 310 3.62 1.99 -21.72
C ASP A 310 2.40 1.18 -22.17
N LYS A 311 2.24 0.96 -23.48
CA LYS A 311 1.09 0.22 -24.04
C LYS A 311 1.31 -1.29 -24.11
N GLU A 312 2.46 -1.74 -24.58
CA GLU A 312 2.68 -3.13 -24.98
C GLU A 312 3.53 -3.91 -23.97
N VAL A 313 4.71 -3.40 -23.61
CA VAL A 313 5.65 -4.11 -22.70
C VAL A 313 5.08 -4.19 -21.30
N ARG A 314 4.47 -3.11 -20.83
CA ARG A 314 3.85 -3.09 -19.51
C ARG A 314 2.49 -3.80 -19.50
N ALA A 315 1.84 -3.99 -20.65
CA ALA A 315 0.72 -4.92 -20.73
C ALA A 315 1.22 -6.36 -20.50
N THR A 316 2.33 -6.77 -21.13
CA THR A 316 2.88 -8.14 -21.09
C THR A 316 3.70 -8.50 -19.84
N ALA A 317 4.44 -7.57 -19.23
CA ALA A 317 5.24 -7.85 -18.01
C ALA A 317 4.40 -8.20 -16.76
N PHE A 318 3.09 -8.07 -16.85
CA PHE A 318 2.14 -8.49 -15.81
C PHE A 318 1.23 -9.64 -16.27
N THR A 319 1.49 -10.27 -17.42
CA THR A 319 0.73 -11.43 -17.93
C THR A 319 1.51 -12.75 -17.88
N THR A 320 2.74 -12.77 -17.38
CA THR A 320 3.53 -14.02 -17.28
C THR A 320 3.78 -14.44 -15.83
N THR A 321 2.79 -15.12 -15.23
CA THR A 321 3.08 -16.28 -14.38
C THR A 321 2.92 -17.53 -15.26
N PRO A 322 3.93 -18.41 -15.38
CA PRO A 322 3.70 -19.71 -15.98
C PRO A 322 2.84 -20.52 -15.00
N SER A 323 1.63 -20.83 -15.43
CA SER A 323 0.83 -21.87 -14.78
C SER A 323 1.59 -23.18 -14.84
N CYS A 324 1.93 -23.71 -13.66
CA CYS A 324 2.40 -25.08 -13.52
C CYS A 324 1.27 -26.01 -14.00
N GLY A 325 1.53 -26.80 -15.05
CA GLY A 325 0.56 -27.78 -15.51
C GLY A 325 0.81 -28.37 -16.89
N CYS A 326 1.98 -28.98 -17.14
CA CYS A 326 2.11 -30.09 -18.09
C CYS A 326 3.49 -30.77 -17.96
N PHE A 327 3.67 -31.60 -16.94
CA PHE A 327 4.65 -32.69 -17.02
C PHE A 327 3.96 -33.88 -17.69
N ARG A 328 3.84 -33.86 -19.03
CA ARG A 328 3.58 -35.09 -19.79
C ARG A 328 4.93 -35.65 -20.24
N ARG A 329 5.21 -36.87 -19.76
CA ARG A 329 6.26 -37.75 -20.27
C ARG A 329 6.16 -37.79 -21.80
N ALA A 330 7.22 -37.35 -22.48
CA ALA A 330 7.47 -37.73 -23.86
C ALA A 330 8.51 -38.87 -23.84
N THR A 331 8.02 -40.10 -23.81
CA THR A 331 8.78 -41.26 -24.28
C THR A 331 8.73 -41.29 -25.80
N SER A 332 9.92 -41.25 -26.42
CA SER A 332 10.26 -41.83 -27.73
C SER A 332 9.27 -41.67 -28.89
N SER A 333 9.62 -40.82 -29.86
CA SER A 333 9.65 -41.27 -31.26
C SER A 333 10.48 -40.32 -32.13
N THR A 334 11.30 -40.96 -32.96
CA THR A 334 12.20 -40.44 -33.96
C THR A 334 11.43 -39.69 -35.06
N ALA A 335 11.83 -38.47 -35.40
CA ALA A 335 11.54 -37.91 -36.72
C ALA A 335 12.58 -36.83 -37.08
N CYS A 336 13.44 -37.23 -38.01
CA CYS A 336 14.42 -36.46 -38.75
C CYS A 336 13.76 -35.25 -39.46
N LEU A 337 14.37 -34.06 -39.43
CA LEU A 337 14.15 -33.03 -40.47
C LEU A 337 15.36 -32.08 -40.57
N ARG A 338 16.20 -32.45 -41.53
CA ARG A 338 17.09 -31.71 -42.44
C ARG A 338 17.35 -30.21 -42.21
N THR A 339 18.64 -29.94 -42.29
CA THR A 339 19.35 -28.69 -42.59
C THR A 339 18.98 -28.05 -43.93
N SER A 340 18.79 -26.73 -43.90
CA SER A 340 19.03 -25.75 -44.98
C SER A 340 18.82 -24.38 -44.32
N GLY A 341 19.77 -23.46 -44.14
CA GLY A 341 20.89 -23.07 -44.99
C GLY A 341 20.47 -21.85 -45.80
N CYS A 342 20.76 -20.63 -45.31
CA CYS A 342 21.23 -19.48 -46.10
C CYS A 342 21.43 -18.22 -45.24
N GLN A 343 22.56 -17.56 -45.53
CA GLN A 343 23.16 -16.39 -44.90
C GLN A 343 22.63 -15.04 -45.46
N PHE A 344 23.23 -13.97 -44.91
CA PHE A 344 23.39 -12.58 -45.39
C PHE A 344 22.34 -11.57 -44.89
N SER A 345 22.69 -10.33 -44.50
CA SER A 345 23.97 -9.61 -44.36
C SER A 345 23.70 -8.40 -43.47
N LEU A 346 24.70 -8.00 -42.68
CA LEU A 346 24.81 -6.65 -42.13
C LEU A 346 25.05 -5.64 -43.27
N HIS A 347 24.31 -4.53 -43.23
CA HIS A 347 24.88 -3.18 -43.28
C HIS A 347 23.95 -2.20 -42.57
#